data_AF-A0A5A9EQW4-F1
#
_entry.id   AF-A0A5A9EQW4-F1
#
_cell.length_a   1.000
_cell.length_b   1.000
_cell.length_c   1.000
_cell.angle_alpha   90.00
_cell.angle_beta   90.00
_cell.angle_gamma   90.00
#
_symmetry.space_group_name_H-M   'P 1'
#
loop_
_entity.id
_entity.type
_entity.pdbx_description
1 polymer ?
#
loop_
_entity_poly.entity_id
_entity_poly.type
_entity_poly.pdbx_seq_one_letter_code
_entity_poly.pdbx_strand_id
1 'polypeptide(L)'
;MNTDTKSHRWSVAPAQRALDHEPLGTDIHAAFAKVVARLHSEADAFARRMADVGSVELVERDGGAQLLYRAHHGEDHGEGLHRLVGSFDLHLTHDGKAAIHMRIRGDLPPAEVLDFDRVTADHLRTRLHAFEMGCRRLPMARAA
;
A
#
# COMPACT_ATOMS: atom_id res chain seq x y z
N MET A 1 41.09 4.29 32.19
CA MET A 1 39.63 4.55 32.12
C MET A 1 39.36 4.79 30.63
N ASN A 2 38.72 3.91 29.84
CA ASN A 2 37.39 3.26 30.00
C ASN A 2 36.31 4.30 30.34
N THR A 3 35.16 4.47 29.66
CA THR A 3 34.50 3.80 28.50
C THR A 3 33.66 4.87 27.73
N ASP A 4 32.97 4.66 26.61
CA ASP A 4 32.62 3.45 25.83
C ASP A 4 32.66 3.74 24.30
N THR A 5 32.65 2.67 23.48
CA THR A 5 32.36 2.69 22.04
C THR A 5 30.94 2.20 21.78
N LYS A 6 30.10 2.94 21.03
CA LYS A 6 28.88 2.35 20.42
C LYS A 6 28.29 3.09 19.22
N SER A 7 29.14 3.40 18.25
CA SER A 7 28.67 3.57 16.86
C SER A 7 28.22 2.22 16.32
N HIS A 8 26.95 1.84 16.54
CA HIS A 8 26.28 0.73 15.85
C HIS A 8 25.99 1.09 14.38
N ARG A 9 27.04 1.46 13.64
CA ARG A 9 27.05 1.42 12.19
C ARG A 9 27.08 -0.06 11.84
N TRP A 10 25.99 -0.62 11.33
CA TRP A 10 25.94 -2.01 10.86
C TRP A 10 26.98 -2.20 9.76
N SER A 11 28.15 -2.70 10.14
CA SER A 11 29.22 -3.11 9.21
C SER A 11 28.81 -4.42 8.55
N VAL A 12 27.91 -4.32 7.58
CA VAL A 12 27.63 -5.40 6.64
C VAL A 12 28.90 -5.63 5.83
N ALA A 13 29.41 -6.86 5.83
CA ALA A 13 30.63 -7.19 5.09
C ALA A 13 30.44 -6.92 3.58
N PRO A 14 31.49 -6.50 2.84
CA PRO A 14 31.38 -6.27 1.39
C PRO A 14 30.79 -7.46 0.63
N ALA A 15 31.11 -8.69 1.05
CA ALA A 15 30.55 -9.92 0.49
C ALA A 15 29.04 -10.10 0.73
N GLN A 16 28.44 -9.50 1.77
CA GLN A 16 26.98 -9.49 1.94
C GLN A 16 26.27 -8.41 1.11
N ARG A 17 26.98 -7.38 0.61
CA ARG A 17 26.45 -6.50 -0.44
C ARG A 17 26.46 -7.19 -1.79
N ALA A 18 27.49 -8.02 -2.04
CA ALA A 18 27.66 -8.84 -3.23
C ALA A 18 26.91 -10.19 -3.18
N LEU A 19 25.95 -10.35 -2.27
CA LEU A 19 24.74 -11.12 -2.59
C LEU A 19 23.85 -10.21 -3.44
N ASP A 20 24.37 -9.88 -4.63
CA ASP A 20 23.70 -9.06 -5.61
C ASP A 20 22.41 -9.79 -6.01
N HIS A 21 21.29 -9.28 -5.54
CA HIS A 21 20.01 -9.56 -6.18
C HIS A 21 20.18 -9.12 -7.63
N GLU A 22 20.21 -10.07 -8.58
CA GLU A 22 20.24 -9.73 -10.00
C GLU A 22 19.10 -8.72 -10.25
N PRO A 23 19.40 -7.52 -10.78
CA PRO A 23 18.38 -6.50 -10.96
C PRO A 23 17.32 -7.06 -11.90
N LEU A 24 16.05 -6.96 -11.48
CA LEU A 24 14.93 -7.52 -12.22
C LEU A 24 14.93 -7.02 -13.66
N GLY A 25 14.58 -7.91 -14.58
CA GLY A 25 14.56 -7.60 -16.01
C GLY A 25 13.66 -6.39 -16.32
N THR A 26 14.03 -5.64 -17.36
CA THR A 26 13.26 -4.47 -17.81
C THR A 26 11.85 -4.87 -18.29
N ASP A 27 11.68 -6.12 -18.72
CA ASP A 27 10.41 -6.77 -19.03
C ASP A 27 9.54 -6.99 -17.78
N ILE A 28 10.12 -7.40 -16.65
CA ILE A 28 9.44 -7.53 -15.34
C ILE A 28 8.96 -6.15 -14.88
N HIS A 29 9.82 -5.14 -14.94
CA HIS A 29 9.43 -3.75 -14.63
C HIS A 29 8.33 -3.22 -15.56
N ALA A 30 8.42 -3.49 -16.87
CA ALA A 30 7.40 -3.10 -17.85
C ALA A 30 6.08 -3.87 -17.69
N ALA A 31 6.12 -5.12 -17.22
CA ALA A 31 4.93 -5.89 -16.89
C ALA A 31 4.26 -5.35 -15.62
N PHE A 32 5.04 -5.09 -14.57
CA PHE A 32 4.54 -4.50 -13.33
C PHE A 32 3.96 -3.09 -13.54
N ALA A 33 4.58 -2.24 -14.37
CA ALA A 33 4.06 -0.92 -14.71
C ALA A 33 2.64 -0.98 -15.35
N LYS A 34 2.33 -2.03 -16.12
CA LYS A 34 0.96 -2.26 -16.63
C LYS A 34 -0.03 -2.60 -15.52
N VAL A 35 0.42 -3.28 -14.45
CA VAL A 35 -0.42 -3.56 -13.27
C VAL A 35 -0.67 -2.28 -12.47
N VAL A 36 0.35 -1.43 -12.29
CA VAL A 36 0.19 -0.10 -11.67
C VAL A 36 -0.79 0.77 -12.47
N ALA A 37 -0.66 0.83 -13.80
CA ALA A 37 -1.60 1.58 -14.65
C ALA A 37 -3.06 1.10 -14.53
N ARG A 38 -3.29 -0.23 -14.35
CA ARG A 38 -4.62 -0.78 -14.04
C ARG A 38 -5.11 -0.30 -12.67
N LEU A 39 -4.26 -0.35 -11.63
CA LEU A 39 -4.62 0.15 -10.31
C LEU A 39 -5.03 1.63 -10.35
N HIS A 40 -4.34 2.47 -11.13
CA HIS A 40 -4.68 3.89 -11.28
C HIS A 40 -6.11 4.06 -11.86
N SER A 41 -6.44 3.31 -12.91
CA SER A 41 -7.78 3.37 -13.54
C SER A 41 -8.91 2.94 -12.59
N GLU A 42 -8.67 1.92 -11.76
CA GLU A 42 -9.65 1.44 -10.77
C GLU A 42 -9.69 2.32 -9.51
N ALA A 43 -8.57 2.94 -9.13
CA ALA A 43 -8.46 3.91 -8.04
C ALA A 43 -9.30 5.15 -8.30
N ASP A 44 -9.32 5.68 -9.53
CA ASP A 44 -10.20 6.79 -9.93
C ASP A 44 -11.68 6.44 -9.76
N ALA A 45 -12.07 5.21 -10.12
CA ALA A 45 -13.43 4.72 -9.94
C ALA A 45 -13.79 4.54 -8.46
N PHE A 46 -12.84 4.09 -7.63
CA PHE A 46 -12.98 4.00 -6.17
C PHE A 46 -13.10 5.39 -5.52
N ALA A 47 -12.25 6.36 -5.91
CA ALA A 47 -12.28 7.73 -5.41
C ALA A 47 -13.64 8.39 -5.64
N ARG A 48 -14.21 8.24 -6.85
CA ARG A 48 -15.57 8.71 -7.16
C ARG A 48 -16.67 8.10 -6.27
N ARG A 49 -16.52 6.86 -5.81
CA ARG A 49 -17.49 6.20 -4.90
C ARG A 49 -17.32 6.59 -3.44
N MET A 50 -16.13 7.05 -3.03
CA MET A 50 -15.81 7.37 -1.63
C MET A 50 -15.86 8.88 -1.32
N ALA A 51 -16.01 9.73 -2.34
CA ALA A 51 -15.97 11.19 -2.22
C ALA A 51 -17.03 11.80 -1.29
N ASP A 52 -18.12 11.08 -1.01
CA ASP A 52 -19.15 11.45 -0.04
C ASP A 52 -18.69 11.31 1.42
N VAL A 53 -17.84 10.32 1.71
CA VAL A 53 -17.41 9.95 3.08
C VAL A 53 -15.95 10.23 3.40
N GLY A 54 -15.11 10.48 2.39
CA GLY A 54 -13.69 10.75 2.60
C GLY A 54 -12.92 11.14 1.33
N SER A 55 -11.64 11.42 1.51
CA SER A 55 -10.70 11.69 0.44
C SER A 55 -9.83 10.47 0.14
N VAL A 56 -9.51 10.30 -1.13
CA VAL A 56 -8.62 9.26 -1.66
C VAL A 56 -7.43 9.94 -2.30
N GLU A 57 -6.24 9.47 -1.95
CA GLU A 57 -4.97 9.93 -2.52
C GLU A 57 -4.24 8.72 -3.10
N LEU A 58 -3.69 8.86 -4.31
CA LEU A 58 -2.87 7.82 -4.94
C LEU A 58 -1.44 8.34 -5.02
N VAL A 59 -0.51 7.59 -4.44
CA VAL A 59 0.90 7.96 -4.28
C VAL A 59 1.76 6.93 -5.00
N GLU A 60 2.44 7.35 -6.06
CA GLU A 60 3.49 6.54 -6.70
C GLU A 60 4.71 6.42 -5.77
N ARG A 61 5.34 5.25 -5.77
CA ARG A 61 6.52 4.91 -4.96
C ARG A 61 7.54 4.21 -5.83
N ASP A 62 8.80 4.24 -5.43
CA ASP A 62 9.83 3.40 -6.06
C ASP A 62 9.41 1.92 -5.96
N GLY A 63 9.13 1.31 -7.11
CA GLY A 63 8.65 -0.06 -7.21
C GLY A 63 7.16 -0.29 -6.91
N GLY A 64 6.29 0.74 -6.86
CA GLY A 64 4.87 0.51 -6.55
C GLY A 64 3.96 1.74 -6.61
N ALA A 65 2.71 1.53 -6.18
CA ALA A 65 1.72 2.58 -5.96
C ALA A 65 0.90 2.28 -4.70
N GLN A 66 0.57 3.33 -3.96
CA GLN A 66 -0.11 3.28 -2.66
C GLN A 66 -1.35 4.17 -2.72
N LEU A 67 -2.53 3.59 -2.53
CA LEU A 67 -3.79 4.30 -2.35
C LEU A 67 -4.04 4.51 -0.84
N LEU A 68 -4.32 5.74 -0.45
CA LEU A 68 -4.59 6.15 0.94
C LEU A 68 -6.03 6.66 1.04
N TYR A 69 -6.79 6.15 2.00
CA TYR A 69 -8.14 6.62 2.30
C TYR A 69 -8.22 7.33 3.66
N ARG A 70 -8.77 8.54 3.67
CA ARG A 70 -8.98 9.36 4.86
C ARG A 70 -10.44 9.78 4.95
N ALA A 71 -11.12 9.47 6.06
CA ALA A 71 -12.53 9.87 6.23
C ALA A 71 -12.68 11.38 6.50
N HIS A 72 -13.83 11.93 6.10
CA HIS A 72 -14.19 13.35 6.25
C HIS A 72 -14.73 13.75 7.64
N HIS A 73 -14.88 12.81 8.60
CA HIS A 73 -15.64 13.03 9.85
C HIS A 73 -15.40 14.40 10.51
N GLY A 74 -16.49 15.16 10.59
CA GLY A 74 -16.49 16.52 11.11
C GLY A 74 -16.59 16.61 12.63
N GLU A 75 -16.28 17.80 13.12
CA GLU A 75 -16.80 18.46 14.32
C GLU A 75 -17.30 17.56 15.45
N ASP A 76 -16.38 16.83 16.10
CA ASP A 76 -16.39 16.81 17.57
C ASP A 76 -14.99 16.55 18.16
N HIS A 77 -14.58 17.47 19.03
CA HIS A 77 -13.45 17.39 19.96
C HIS A 77 -12.04 17.09 19.38
N GLY A 78 -11.49 18.10 18.69
CA GLY A 78 -10.03 18.33 18.64
C GLY A 78 -9.33 17.97 17.34
N GLU A 79 -8.76 19.00 16.71
CA GLU A 79 -7.72 18.92 15.66
C GLU A 79 -8.09 18.17 14.36
N GLY A 80 -9.03 18.75 13.60
CA GLY A 80 -8.79 19.31 12.25
C GLY A 80 -7.96 18.55 11.19
N LEU A 81 -7.74 17.24 11.30
CA LEU A 81 -6.86 16.47 10.41
C LEU A 81 -7.54 15.21 9.88
N HIS A 82 -7.63 15.14 8.54
CA HIS A 82 -8.08 13.99 7.76
C HIS A 82 -7.42 12.69 8.26
N ARG A 83 -8.16 11.89 9.02
CA ARG A 83 -7.60 10.73 9.71
C ARG A 83 -7.42 9.58 8.73
N LEU A 84 -6.19 9.10 8.56
CA LEU A 84 -5.92 7.90 7.76
C LEU A 84 -6.69 6.70 8.34
N VAL A 85 -7.59 6.14 7.52
CA VAL A 85 -8.42 4.98 7.87
C VAL A 85 -7.83 3.70 7.29
N GLY A 86 -7.22 3.75 6.10
CA GLY A 86 -6.53 2.61 5.52
C GLY A 86 -5.60 2.93 4.35
N SER A 87 -4.74 1.97 4.01
CA SER A 87 -3.93 1.93 2.79
C SER A 87 -4.22 0.67 1.97
N PHE A 88 -4.13 0.80 0.66
CA PHE A 88 -4.06 -0.28 -0.31
C PHE A 88 -2.74 -0.10 -1.07
N ASP A 89 -1.82 -1.03 -0.91
CA ASP A 89 -0.44 -0.94 -1.40
C ASP A 89 -0.20 -2.03 -2.45
N LEU A 90 0.26 -1.64 -3.64
CA LEU A 90 0.71 -2.54 -4.70
C LEU A 90 2.19 -2.30 -4.96
N HIS A 91 3.04 -3.32 -4.81
CA HIS A 91 4.48 -3.20 -5.10
C HIS A 91 5.06 -4.44 -5.80
N LEU A 92 6.21 -4.22 -6.44
CA LEU A 92 7.03 -5.26 -7.07
C LEU A 92 7.91 -5.94 -6.02
N THR A 93 7.80 -7.26 -5.90
CA THR A 93 8.65 -8.07 -5.02
C THR A 93 10.00 -8.37 -5.66
N HIS A 94 10.99 -8.73 -4.84
CA HIS A 94 12.33 -9.13 -5.30
C HIS A 94 12.34 -10.41 -6.16
N ASP A 95 11.29 -11.25 -6.08
CA ASP A 95 11.11 -12.44 -6.91
C ASP A 95 10.25 -12.17 -8.16
N GLY A 96 10.05 -10.90 -8.54
CA GLY A 96 9.42 -10.50 -9.80
C GLY A 96 7.89 -10.64 -9.83
N LYS A 97 7.23 -10.54 -8.67
CA LYS A 97 5.76 -10.66 -8.52
C LYS A 97 5.12 -9.36 -8.04
N ALA A 98 3.80 -9.28 -8.15
CA ALA A 98 3.02 -8.20 -7.56
C ALA A 98 2.55 -8.61 -6.16
N ALA A 99 2.85 -7.78 -5.16
CA ALA A 99 2.31 -7.91 -3.81
C ALA A 99 1.23 -6.84 -3.56
N ILE A 100 0.04 -7.29 -3.15
CA ILE A 100 -1.06 -6.45 -2.70
C ILE A 100 -1.15 -6.55 -1.18
N HIS A 101 -1.04 -5.42 -0.50
CA HIS A 101 -1.30 -5.31 0.93
C HIS A 101 -2.48 -4.38 1.16
N MET A 102 -3.37 -4.76 2.09
CA MET A 102 -4.43 -3.89 2.56
C MET A 102 -4.26 -3.70 4.05
N ARG A 103 -4.36 -2.45 4.51
CA ARG A 103 -4.28 -2.09 5.93
C ARG A 103 -5.48 -1.22 6.22
N ILE A 104 -6.31 -1.61 7.17
CA ILE A 104 -7.51 -0.88 7.56
C ILE A 104 -7.43 -0.77 9.07
N ARG A 105 -7.64 0.40 9.70
CA ARG A 105 -7.32 0.59 11.12
C ARG A 105 -7.91 -0.54 12.01
N GLY A 106 -7.02 -1.29 12.67
CA GLY A 106 -7.39 -2.43 13.53
C GLY A 106 -7.36 -3.80 12.83
N ASP A 107 -7.15 -3.84 11.51
CA ASP A 107 -7.06 -5.04 10.67
C ASP A 107 -5.83 -4.97 9.74
N LEU A 108 -5.10 -6.08 9.68
CA LEU A 108 -3.91 -6.25 8.86
C LEU A 108 -3.90 -7.66 8.27
N PRO A 109 -4.69 -7.93 7.22
CA PRO A 109 -4.61 -9.19 6.50
C PRO A 109 -3.19 -9.42 5.96
N PRO A 110 -2.79 -10.70 5.77
CA PRO A 110 -1.52 -11.02 5.15
C PRO A 110 -1.45 -10.49 3.71
N ALA A 111 -0.22 -10.28 3.24
CA ALA A 111 0.07 -9.92 1.86
C ALA A 111 -0.46 -10.96 0.88
N GLU A 112 -1.04 -10.51 -0.22
CA GLU A 112 -1.38 -11.35 -1.36
C GLU A 112 -0.32 -11.16 -2.44
N VAL A 113 0.46 -12.23 -2.72
CA VAL A 113 1.56 -12.20 -3.68
C VAL A 113 1.16 -13.04 -4.90
N LEU A 114 1.18 -12.42 -6.08
CA LEU A 114 0.63 -12.96 -7.32
C LEU A 114 1.53 -12.68 -8.52
N ASP A 115 1.51 -13.60 -9.48
CA ASP A 115 2.05 -13.38 -10.82
C ASP A 115 1.22 -12.31 -11.57
N PHE A 116 1.85 -11.55 -12.49
CA PHE A 116 1.23 -10.35 -13.09
C PHE A 116 -0.02 -10.61 -13.95
N ASP A 117 -0.15 -11.82 -14.50
CA ASP A 117 -1.32 -12.25 -15.27
C ASP A 117 -2.57 -12.39 -14.39
N ARG A 118 -2.38 -12.78 -13.12
CA ARG A 118 -3.45 -12.92 -12.11
C ARG A 118 -3.96 -11.59 -11.57
N VAL A 119 -3.17 -10.52 -11.67
CA VAL A 119 -3.60 -9.17 -11.26
C VAL A 119 -4.40 -8.50 -12.39
N THR A 120 -5.59 -9.06 -12.62
CA THR A 120 -6.59 -8.57 -13.58
C THR A 120 -7.30 -7.32 -13.05
N ALA A 121 -8.02 -6.60 -13.94
CA ALA A 121 -8.86 -5.48 -13.53
C ALA A 121 -9.94 -5.92 -12.53
N ASP A 122 -10.60 -7.06 -12.76
CA ASP A 122 -11.64 -7.58 -11.86
C ASP A 122 -11.08 -8.07 -10.52
N HIS A 123 -9.84 -8.60 -10.50
CA HIS A 123 -9.13 -8.86 -9.26
C HIS A 123 -8.93 -7.57 -8.46
N LEU A 124 -8.33 -6.53 -9.07
CA LEU A 124 -8.13 -5.23 -8.42
C LEU A 124 -9.45 -4.60 -7.94
N ARG A 125 -10.52 -4.65 -8.75
CA ARG A 125 -11.87 -4.21 -8.34
C ARG A 125 -12.37 -4.96 -7.11
N THR A 126 -12.22 -6.28 -7.09
CA THR A 126 -12.65 -7.13 -5.96
C THR A 126 -11.93 -6.75 -4.67
N ARG A 127 -10.60 -6.53 -4.75
CA ARG A 127 -9.80 -6.15 -3.58
C ARG A 127 -10.04 -4.70 -3.13
N LEU A 128 -10.16 -3.76 -4.08
CA LEU A 128 -10.56 -2.38 -3.78
C LEU A 128 -11.99 -2.30 -3.20
N HIS A 129 -12.92 -3.16 -3.62
CA HIS A 129 -14.25 -3.24 -3.01
C HIS A 129 -14.21 -3.83 -1.59
N ALA A 130 -13.42 -4.87 -1.35
CA ALA A 130 -13.20 -5.38 0.01
C ALA A 130 -12.57 -4.32 0.94
N PHE A 131 -11.62 -3.54 0.41
CA PHE A 131 -11.05 -2.38 1.08
C PHE A 131 -12.11 -1.29 1.36
N GLU A 132 -12.95 -0.96 0.36
CA GLU A 132 -14.08 -0.03 0.50
C GLU A 132 -14.99 -0.42 1.67
N MET A 133 -15.42 -1.68 1.70
CA MET A 133 -16.31 -2.22 2.73
C MET A 133 -15.65 -2.31 4.11
N GLY A 134 -14.33 -2.47 4.19
CA GLY A 134 -13.59 -2.33 5.46
C GLY A 134 -13.52 -0.88 5.93
N CYS A 135 -13.15 0.04 5.04
CA CYS A 135 -13.04 1.47 5.32
C CYS A 135 -14.37 2.12 5.73
N ARG A 136 -15.51 1.71 5.14
CA ARG A 136 -16.84 2.21 5.51
C ARG A 136 -17.34 1.70 6.88
N ARG A 137 -16.88 0.54 7.36
CA ARG A 137 -17.33 -0.05 8.64
C ARG A 137 -16.77 0.67 9.89
N LEU A 138 -15.53 1.15 9.82
CA LEU A 138 -14.87 1.81 10.95
C LEU A 138 -15.51 3.13 11.43
N PRO A 139 -15.97 4.05 10.53
CA PRO A 139 -16.87 5.15 10.85
C PRO A 139 -18.01 4.84 11.83
N MET A 140 -18.63 3.67 11.69
CA MET A 140 -19.84 3.30 12.43
C MET A 140 -19.57 2.55 13.74
N ALA A 141 -18.34 2.05 13.94
CA ALA A 141 -18.02 1.12 15.02
C ALA A 141 -17.68 1.79 16.37
N ARG A 142 -17.93 3.10 16.53
CA ARG A 142 -17.58 3.87 17.74
C ARG A 142 -18.67 4.84 18.19
N ALA A 143 -19.90 4.33 18.24
CA ALA A 143 -21.08 5.00 18.80
C ALA A 143 -21.83 4.09 19.80
N ALA A 144 -21.08 3.32 20.59
CA ALA A 144 -21.53 2.42 21.65
C ALA A 144 -20.55 2.48 22.84
#